data_AF-A0A6P4ZFW3-F1
#
_entry.id   AF-A0A6P4ZFW3-F1
#
_cell.length_a   1.000
_cell.length_b   1.000
_cell.length_c   1.000
_cell.angle_alpha   90.00
_cell.angle_beta   90.00
_cell.angle_gamma   90.00
#
_symmetry.space_group_name_H-M   'P 1'
#
loop_
_entity.id
_entity.type
_entity.pdbx_description
1 polymer ?
#
loop_
_entity_poly.entity_id
_entity_poly.type
_entity_poly.pdbx_seq_one_letter_code
_entity_poly.pdbx_strand_id
1 'polypeptide(L)'
;MAANYGRTSTLYSGCGCWITCRTDCRSVNSLAVVRATCQGNEQCTVLAKNDVFGDPCPGLQKYLEVSYRCITETNVALFKTASSSSTGARWGPEKAVDGLRGTSVIRDQCTHTNNKYQPWWKVDLADTYTVNRVSVLNRGDCCGGRLKGFMVRIGLNKDFTRNDQCGETYTAKPSNGATVVVYCDKPMAGRYVSIQLIGRSGNLQLCEVDVFAETGK
;
A
#
# COMPACT_ATOMS: atom_id res chain seq x y z
N MET A 1 13.46 2.48 2.36
CA MET A 1 13.34 2.32 3.83
C MET A 1 13.87 0.96 4.22
N ALA A 2 14.58 0.86 5.34
CA ALA A 2 15.00 -0.41 5.95
C ALA A 2 14.93 -0.28 7.47
N ALA A 3 14.67 -1.38 8.19
CA ALA A 3 14.71 -1.38 9.64
C ALA A 3 15.18 -2.74 10.16
N ASN A 4 15.96 -2.71 11.24
CA ASN A 4 16.44 -3.90 11.94
C ASN A 4 16.43 -3.67 13.45
N TYR A 5 15.59 -4.39 14.17
CA TYR A 5 15.69 -4.57 15.60
C TYR A 5 16.48 -5.84 15.89
N GLY A 6 17.66 -5.69 16.49
CA GLY A 6 18.56 -6.81 16.71
C GLY A 6 19.98 -6.33 17.05
N ARG A 7 20.97 -7.13 16.68
CA ARG A 7 22.39 -6.79 16.82
C ARG A 7 23.13 -7.26 15.59
N THR A 8 23.74 -6.32 14.87
CA THR A 8 24.50 -6.53 13.64
C THR A 8 25.96 -6.08 13.73
N SER A 9 26.35 -5.53 14.89
CA SER A 9 27.70 -5.02 15.16
C SER A 9 28.14 -5.36 16.59
N THR A 10 29.44 -5.63 16.74
CA THR A 10 30.13 -5.83 18.03
C THR A 10 30.46 -4.50 18.73
N LEU A 11 30.47 -3.39 17.98
CA LEU A 11 30.78 -2.05 18.45
C LEU A 11 29.65 -1.12 18.00
N TYR A 12 28.71 -0.84 18.91
CA TYR A 12 27.64 0.12 18.71
C TYR A 12 27.56 1.06 19.92
N SER A 13 27.45 2.36 19.66
CA SER A 13 27.57 3.44 20.66
C SER A 13 26.76 3.17 21.94
N GLY A 14 27.47 2.98 23.06
CA GLY A 14 26.88 2.76 24.38
C GLY A 14 26.58 1.29 24.75
N CYS A 15 26.84 0.32 23.87
CA CYS A 15 26.50 -1.09 24.08
C CYS A 15 27.63 -2.03 23.60
N GLY A 16 28.80 -1.89 24.23
CA GLY A 16 29.95 -2.77 24.02
C GLY A 16 29.67 -4.21 24.48
N CYS A 17 30.31 -5.17 23.83
CA CYS A 17 30.13 -6.58 24.11
C CYS A 17 31.30 -7.13 24.90
N TRP A 18 31.02 -7.79 26.03
CA TRP A 18 32.06 -8.13 26.97
C TRP A 18 32.57 -9.58 26.87
N ILE A 19 31.82 -10.53 26.26
CA ILE A 19 32.23 -11.95 26.29
C ILE A 19 31.81 -12.79 25.04
N THR A 20 30.59 -12.65 24.49
CA THR A 20 30.16 -13.39 23.28
C THR A 20 29.11 -12.61 22.48
N CYS A 21 29.47 -12.04 21.33
CA CYS A 21 28.53 -11.30 20.49
C CYS A 21 28.14 -12.05 19.23
N ARG A 22 26.90 -12.53 19.20
CA ARG A 22 26.23 -12.88 17.96
C ARG A 22 25.73 -11.61 17.26
N THR A 23 26.29 -11.35 16.08
CA THR A 23 25.94 -10.21 15.21
C THR A 23 25.03 -10.62 14.05
N ASP A 24 24.51 -11.84 14.10
CA ASP A 24 23.52 -12.41 13.19
C ASP A 24 22.09 -12.32 13.79
N CYS A 25 21.86 -11.40 14.73
CA CYS A 25 20.56 -11.21 15.36
C CYS A 25 19.72 -10.17 14.61
N ARG A 26 18.63 -10.62 13.98
CA ARG A 26 17.70 -9.78 13.21
C ARG A 26 16.26 -10.20 13.48
N SER A 27 15.40 -9.27 13.89
CA SER A 27 13.95 -9.53 13.92
C SER A 27 13.35 -9.41 12.53
N VAL A 28 12.63 -10.44 12.10
CA VAL A 28 11.88 -10.47 10.84
C VAL A 28 10.74 -9.44 10.80
N ASN A 29 10.25 -9.01 11.96
CA ASN A 29 9.12 -8.08 12.07
C ASN A 29 9.55 -6.60 12.04
N SER A 30 10.86 -6.33 12.10
CA SER A 30 11.40 -4.97 12.23
C SER A 30 10.84 -4.00 11.20
N LEU A 31 10.89 -4.38 9.92
CA LEU A 31 10.40 -3.54 8.83
C LEU A 31 8.89 -3.34 8.91
N ALA A 32 8.12 -4.39 9.18
CA ALA A 32 6.67 -4.33 9.26
C ALA A 32 6.20 -3.37 10.37
N VAL A 33 6.80 -3.48 11.56
CA VAL A 33 6.47 -2.62 12.70
C VAL A 33 6.84 -1.16 12.44
N VAL A 34 8.09 -0.89 12.04
CA VAL A 34 8.52 0.51 11.79
C VAL A 34 7.73 1.12 10.64
N ARG A 35 7.44 0.36 9.57
CA ARG A 35 6.59 0.83 8.47
C ARG A 35 5.18 1.16 8.97
N ALA A 36 4.55 0.29 9.75
CA ALA A 36 3.20 0.53 10.27
C ALA A 36 3.12 1.76 11.19
N THR A 37 4.19 2.07 11.93
CA THR A 37 4.22 3.21 12.86
C THR A 37 4.64 4.53 12.18
N CYS A 38 5.58 4.49 11.23
CA CYS A 38 6.26 5.68 10.71
C CYS A 38 5.93 6.05 9.27
N GLN A 39 5.57 5.07 8.43
CA GLN A 39 5.39 5.32 7.00
C GLN A 39 4.24 6.30 6.76
N GLY A 40 4.54 7.38 6.03
CA GLY A 40 3.57 8.43 5.72
C GLY A 40 3.40 9.51 6.78
N ASN A 41 4.11 9.42 7.91
CA ASN A 41 4.15 10.47 8.93
C ASN A 41 5.37 11.36 8.74
N GLU A 42 5.22 12.67 9.00
CA GLU A 42 6.34 13.62 9.03
C GLU A 42 7.25 13.37 10.25
N GLN A 43 6.68 12.83 11.33
CA GLN A 43 7.39 12.45 12.54
C GLN A 43 6.71 11.22 13.18
N CYS A 44 7.50 10.33 13.77
CA CYS A 44 7.01 9.16 14.51
C CYS A 44 7.98 8.81 15.66
N THR A 45 7.49 8.03 16.62
CA THR A 45 8.31 7.50 17.73
C THR A 45 8.14 5.99 17.79
N VAL A 46 9.26 5.26 17.80
CA VAL A 46 9.26 3.80 17.92
C VAL A 46 10.18 3.39 19.06
N LEU A 47 9.64 2.63 20.03
CA LEU A 47 10.41 2.14 21.16
C LEU A 47 11.15 0.85 20.77
N ALA A 48 12.48 0.86 20.86
CA ALA A 48 13.33 -0.31 20.61
C ALA A 48 13.27 -1.31 21.78
N LYS A 49 12.15 -2.05 21.90
CA LYS A 49 11.90 -3.02 22.98
C LYS A 49 11.33 -4.35 22.47
N ASN A 50 11.54 -5.41 23.26
CA ASN A 50 11.04 -6.75 22.96
C ASN A 50 9.51 -6.80 22.85
N ASP A 51 8.79 -6.02 23.65
CA ASP A 51 7.31 -5.96 23.59
C ASP A 51 6.78 -5.42 22.26
N VAL A 52 7.63 -4.70 21.50
CA VAL A 52 7.28 -4.09 20.21
C VAL A 52 7.68 -4.98 19.04
N PHE A 53 8.87 -5.60 19.10
CA PHE A 53 9.47 -6.31 17.96
C PHE A 53 9.60 -7.83 18.14
N GLY A 54 9.24 -8.36 19.31
CA GLY A 54 9.62 -9.68 19.77
C GLY A 54 11.08 -9.75 20.24
N ASP A 55 11.50 -10.92 20.73
CA ASP A 55 12.90 -11.18 21.07
C ASP A 55 13.57 -12.11 20.04
N PRO A 56 14.29 -11.57 19.03
CA PRO A 56 15.00 -12.38 18.04
C PRO A 56 16.25 -13.06 18.59
N CYS A 57 16.76 -12.63 19.75
CA CYS A 57 17.95 -13.21 20.37
C CYS A 57 17.96 -12.96 21.89
N PRO A 58 17.41 -13.92 22.67
CA PRO A 58 17.35 -13.82 24.13
C PRO A 58 18.73 -13.64 24.75
N GLY A 59 18.81 -12.78 25.78
CA GLY A 59 20.06 -12.51 26.52
C GLY A 59 21.05 -11.58 25.80
N LEU A 60 20.81 -11.23 24.54
CA LEU A 60 21.60 -10.22 23.83
C LEU A 60 20.90 -8.87 23.88
N GLN A 61 21.67 -7.83 24.18
CA GLN A 61 21.20 -6.46 24.05
C GLN A 61 21.03 -6.11 22.58
N LYS A 62 19.93 -5.46 22.23
CA LYS A 62 19.50 -5.15 20.86
C LYS A 62 19.35 -3.65 20.70
N TYR A 63 19.45 -3.18 19.46
CA TYR A 63 19.15 -1.81 19.06
C TYR A 63 18.27 -1.82 17.82
N LEU A 64 17.55 -0.72 17.62
CA LEU A 64 16.80 -0.47 16.41
C LEU A 64 17.63 0.43 15.49
N GLU A 65 17.98 -0.10 14.33
CA GLU A 65 18.59 0.65 13.24
C GLU A 65 17.53 0.90 12.17
N VAL A 66 17.36 2.15 11.73
CA VAL A 66 16.35 2.54 10.72
C VAL A 66 17.01 3.41 9.66
N SER A 67 16.73 3.10 8.40
CA SER A 67 17.02 3.95 7.26
C SER A 67 15.71 4.44 6.65
N TYR A 68 15.53 5.76 6.59
CA TYR A 68 14.35 6.41 6.03
C TYR A 68 14.73 7.52 5.06
N ARG A 69 13.85 7.83 4.11
CA ARG A 69 13.97 8.99 3.21
C ARG A 69 12.62 9.66 3.11
N CYS A 70 12.56 10.96 3.38
CA CYS A 70 11.38 11.77 3.07
C CYS A 70 11.34 12.04 1.57
N ILE A 71 10.18 11.87 0.96
CA ILE A 71 9.96 12.06 -0.47
C ILE A 71 8.76 12.96 -0.71
N THR A 72 8.82 13.77 -1.75
CA THR A 72 7.66 14.51 -2.27
C THR A 72 6.97 13.64 -3.31
N GLU A 73 5.65 13.55 -3.19
CA GLU A 73 4.84 12.72 -4.09
C GLU A 73 3.60 13.47 -4.54
N THR A 74 3.14 13.13 -5.72
CA THR A 74 1.93 13.68 -6.32
C THR A 74 1.03 12.55 -6.81
N ASN A 75 -0.29 12.79 -6.82
CA ASN A 75 -1.22 11.87 -7.46
C ASN A 75 -1.06 11.96 -8.99
N VAL A 76 -0.51 10.90 -9.59
CA VAL A 76 -0.27 10.82 -11.04
C VAL A 76 -1.41 10.13 -11.81
N ALA A 77 -2.45 9.64 -11.11
CA ALA A 77 -3.62 9.02 -11.72
C ALA A 77 -4.72 10.02 -12.11
N LEU A 78 -4.67 11.27 -11.62
CA LEU A 78 -5.69 12.27 -11.87
C LEU A 78 -5.92 12.49 -13.38
N PHE A 79 -7.18 12.37 -13.79
CA PHE A 79 -7.69 12.46 -15.17
C PHE A 79 -7.05 11.48 -16.17
N LYS A 80 -6.43 10.40 -15.69
CA LYS A 80 -5.85 9.37 -16.55
C LYS A 80 -6.93 8.41 -17.08
N THR A 81 -6.59 7.69 -18.14
CA THR A 81 -7.55 6.77 -18.78
C THR A 81 -7.71 5.51 -17.91
N ALA A 82 -8.94 5.26 -17.47
CA ALA A 82 -9.28 4.09 -16.67
C ALA A 82 -10.16 3.08 -17.44
N SER A 83 -10.09 1.82 -17.03
CA SER A 83 -10.83 0.69 -17.58
C SER A 83 -11.22 -0.27 -16.46
N SER A 84 -12.25 -1.10 -16.68
CA SER A 84 -12.66 -2.11 -15.69
C SER A 84 -13.21 -3.37 -16.37
N SER A 85 -13.45 -4.42 -15.59
CA SER A 85 -13.98 -5.71 -16.04
C SER A 85 -15.42 -5.66 -16.60
N SER A 86 -16.11 -4.55 -16.38
CA SER A 86 -17.44 -4.25 -16.94
C SER A 86 -17.73 -2.77 -16.78
N THR A 87 -18.25 -2.15 -17.84
CA THR A 87 -18.62 -0.74 -17.85
C THR A 87 -20.14 -0.60 -17.82
N GLY A 88 -20.67 0.07 -16.79
CA GLY A 88 -22.04 0.63 -16.85
C GLY A 88 -21.92 2.11 -17.18
N ALA A 89 -22.73 2.64 -18.11
CA ALA A 89 -22.63 4.02 -18.59
C ALA A 89 -22.67 5.08 -17.46
N ARG A 90 -23.30 4.76 -16.33
CA ARG A 90 -23.44 5.63 -15.15
C ARG A 90 -22.29 5.53 -14.15
N TRP A 91 -21.59 4.40 -14.09
CA TRP A 91 -20.60 4.06 -13.07
C TRP A 91 -19.25 3.70 -13.68
N GLY A 92 -18.88 4.43 -14.74
CA GLY A 92 -17.69 4.19 -15.52
C GLY A 92 -16.41 4.29 -14.70
N PRO A 93 -15.32 3.62 -15.14
CA PRO A 93 -14.05 3.52 -14.41
C PRO A 93 -13.35 4.88 -14.21
N GLU A 94 -13.64 5.88 -15.03
CA GLU A 94 -13.09 7.24 -14.96
C GLU A 94 -13.44 7.96 -13.65
N LYS A 95 -14.54 7.58 -12.98
CA LYS A 95 -14.96 8.18 -11.71
C LYS A 95 -13.99 7.95 -10.55
N ALA A 96 -13.08 6.99 -10.66
CA ALA A 96 -12.07 6.75 -9.64
C ALA A 96 -10.82 7.64 -9.81
N VAL A 97 -10.78 8.48 -10.84
CA VAL A 97 -9.62 9.31 -11.17
C VAL A 97 -10.04 10.72 -11.59
N ASP A 98 -11.24 11.14 -11.21
CA ASP A 98 -11.79 12.45 -11.59
C ASP A 98 -11.51 13.55 -10.55
N GLY A 99 -10.89 13.20 -9.42
CA GLY A 99 -10.58 14.13 -8.33
C GLY A 99 -11.77 14.42 -7.40
N LEU A 100 -12.94 13.85 -7.67
CA LEU A 100 -14.16 14.09 -6.91
C LEU A 100 -14.33 13.03 -5.82
N ARG A 101 -14.04 13.40 -4.58
CA ARG A 101 -14.02 12.47 -3.43
C ARG A 101 -15.41 12.13 -2.85
N GLY A 102 -16.45 12.16 -3.67
CA GLY A 102 -17.80 11.77 -3.25
C GLY A 102 -17.88 10.26 -3.03
N THR A 103 -18.55 9.82 -1.97
CA THR A 103 -18.54 8.39 -1.58
C THR A 103 -19.85 7.65 -1.85
N SER A 104 -20.78 8.28 -2.58
CA SER A 104 -22.11 7.71 -2.82
C SER A 104 -22.24 7.15 -4.24
N VAL A 105 -22.31 5.81 -4.34
CA VAL A 105 -22.59 5.15 -5.64
C VAL A 105 -23.97 5.53 -6.17
N ILE A 106 -24.98 5.66 -5.29
CA ILE A 106 -26.35 6.02 -5.70
C ILE A 106 -26.48 7.45 -6.25
N ARG A 107 -25.50 8.32 -5.96
CA ARG A 107 -25.38 9.67 -6.51
C ARG A 107 -24.34 9.75 -7.64
N ASP A 108 -23.98 8.61 -8.22
CA ASP A 108 -23.05 8.50 -9.35
C ASP A 108 -21.65 9.07 -9.07
N GLN A 109 -21.16 8.97 -7.83
CA GLN A 109 -19.86 9.51 -7.42
C GLN A 109 -18.74 8.47 -7.38
N CYS A 110 -19.04 7.21 -7.72
CA CYS A 110 -18.06 6.14 -7.65
C CYS A 110 -18.20 5.20 -8.86
N THR A 111 -17.12 4.48 -9.14
CA THR A 111 -17.12 3.34 -10.08
C THR A 111 -17.88 2.16 -9.49
N HIS A 112 -18.47 1.32 -10.34
CA HIS A 112 -19.15 0.09 -9.93
C HIS A 112 -19.13 -0.96 -11.04
N THR A 113 -18.55 -2.14 -10.76
CA THR A 113 -18.60 -3.27 -11.71
C THR A 113 -19.88 -4.09 -11.55
N ASN A 114 -20.25 -4.85 -12.56
CA ASN A 114 -21.21 -5.95 -12.42
C ASN A 114 -20.65 -7.02 -11.47
N ASN A 115 -21.55 -7.88 -10.97
CA ASN A 115 -21.13 -9.02 -10.16
C ASN A 115 -20.44 -10.04 -11.07
N LYS A 116 -19.12 -10.15 -10.97
CA LYS A 116 -18.30 -11.09 -11.75
C LYS A 116 -17.30 -11.79 -10.84
N TYR A 117 -16.71 -12.88 -11.32
CA TYR A 117 -15.54 -13.49 -10.67
C TYR A 117 -14.32 -12.58 -10.84
N GLN A 118 -13.66 -12.25 -9.73
CA GLN A 118 -12.46 -11.40 -9.67
C GLN A 118 -12.54 -10.10 -10.49
N PRO A 119 -13.55 -9.23 -10.25
CA PRO A 119 -13.67 -7.97 -10.96
C PRO A 119 -12.44 -7.09 -10.72
N TRP A 120 -12.10 -6.29 -11.72
CA TRP A 120 -10.91 -5.46 -11.72
C TRP A 120 -11.20 -4.06 -12.25
N TRP A 121 -10.36 -3.13 -11.84
CA TRP A 121 -10.24 -1.77 -12.35
C TRP A 121 -8.76 -1.50 -12.63
N LYS A 122 -8.45 -0.71 -13.67
CA LYS A 122 -7.08 -0.38 -14.07
C LYS A 122 -7.01 1.02 -14.65
N VAL A 123 -5.97 1.77 -14.27
CA VAL A 123 -5.59 3.05 -14.88
C VAL A 123 -4.31 2.89 -15.72
N ASP A 124 -4.29 3.53 -16.89
CA ASP A 124 -3.09 3.81 -17.68
C ASP A 124 -2.60 5.22 -17.36
N LEU A 125 -1.47 5.33 -16.67
CA LEU A 125 -0.86 6.58 -16.24
C LEU A 125 -0.30 7.43 -17.40
N ALA A 126 -0.34 6.91 -18.63
CA ALA A 126 0.20 7.48 -19.87
C ALA A 126 1.74 7.56 -19.94
N ASP A 127 2.42 7.55 -18.80
CA ASP A 127 3.88 7.48 -18.69
C ASP A 127 4.30 6.48 -17.60
N THR A 128 5.59 6.20 -17.51
CA THR A 128 6.18 5.36 -16.47
C THR A 128 6.51 6.21 -15.25
N TYR A 129 5.98 5.79 -14.11
CA TYR A 129 6.23 6.43 -12.82
C TYR A 129 6.86 5.46 -11.83
N THR A 130 7.62 5.99 -10.89
CA THR A 130 8.09 5.28 -9.70
C THR A 130 7.03 5.43 -8.61
N VAL A 131 6.11 4.48 -8.54
CA VAL A 131 4.97 4.47 -7.61
C VAL A 131 5.39 3.90 -6.26
N ASN A 132 5.00 4.58 -5.18
CA ASN A 132 5.32 4.18 -3.80
C ASN A 132 4.11 3.67 -3.03
N ARG A 133 2.93 4.26 -3.27
CA ARG A 133 1.67 3.83 -2.65
C ARG A 133 0.47 4.13 -3.53
N VAL A 134 -0.61 3.41 -3.26
CA VAL A 134 -1.93 3.62 -3.85
C VAL A 134 -2.93 3.86 -2.72
N SER A 135 -3.72 4.92 -2.82
CA SER A 135 -4.81 5.22 -1.88
C SER A 135 -6.15 4.94 -2.55
N VAL A 136 -7.03 4.24 -1.84
CA VAL A 136 -8.33 3.79 -2.36
C VAL A 136 -9.43 4.31 -1.46
N LEU A 137 -10.20 5.28 -1.96
CA LEU A 137 -11.39 5.78 -1.29
C LEU A 137 -12.57 4.84 -1.58
N ASN A 138 -13.10 4.25 -0.51
CA ASN A 138 -14.17 3.26 -0.57
C ASN A 138 -15.57 3.91 -0.61
N ARG A 139 -16.56 3.12 -1.01
CA ARG A 139 -17.98 3.45 -0.95
C ARG A 139 -18.43 3.77 0.48
N GLY A 140 -19.18 4.86 0.64
CA GLY A 140 -19.65 5.41 1.92
C GLY A 140 -21.15 5.27 2.19
N ASP A 141 -22.00 5.23 1.17
CA ASP A 141 -23.46 5.17 1.33
C ASP A 141 -23.96 3.78 1.78
N CYS A 142 -23.22 2.71 1.50
CA CYS A 142 -23.40 1.39 2.09
C CYS A 142 -22.21 0.50 1.75
N CYS A 143 -22.23 -0.75 2.24
CA CYS A 143 -21.56 -1.85 1.56
C CYS A 143 -20.03 -1.75 1.47
N GLY A 144 -19.37 -0.92 2.29
CA GLY A 144 -17.92 -0.71 2.26
C GLY A 144 -17.12 -2.00 2.46
N GLY A 145 -17.69 -2.97 3.17
CA GLY A 145 -17.09 -4.30 3.33
C GLY A 145 -16.87 -5.09 2.04
N ARG A 146 -17.46 -4.68 0.89
CA ARG A 146 -17.26 -5.35 -0.41
C ARG A 146 -15.81 -5.26 -0.89
N LEU A 147 -15.10 -4.18 -0.55
CA LEU A 147 -13.71 -3.96 -0.92
C LEU A 147 -12.74 -4.94 -0.22
N LYS A 148 -13.17 -5.70 0.80
CA LYS A 148 -12.34 -6.75 1.42
C LYS A 148 -11.76 -7.72 0.38
N GLY A 149 -10.47 -8.06 0.52
CA GLY A 149 -9.80 -9.09 -0.28
C GLY A 149 -9.36 -8.61 -1.66
N PHE A 150 -8.80 -7.40 -1.74
CA PHE A 150 -8.30 -6.84 -2.99
C PHE A 150 -6.77 -6.83 -3.06
N MET A 151 -6.26 -6.91 -4.29
CA MET A 151 -4.84 -6.85 -4.61
C MET A 151 -4.58 -5.65 -5.52
N VAL A 152 -3.47 -4.95 -5.27
CA VAL A 152 -2.94 -3.90 -6.15
C VAL A 152 -1.79 -4.48 -6.96
N ARG A 153 -1.77 -4.26 -8.28
CA ARG A 153 -0.61 -4.57 -9.14
C ARG A 153 -0.14 -3.35 -9.90
N ILE A 154 1.17 -3.24 -10.08
CA ILE A 154 1.86 -2.11 -10.74
C ILE A 154 2.90 -2.67 -11.70
N GLY A 155 2.93 -2.16 -12.93
CA GLY A 155 3.98 -2.51 -13.88
C GLY A 155 3.79 -1.92 -15.27
N LEU A 156 4.60 -2.39 -16.22
CA LEU A 156 4.65 -1.89 -17.59
C LEU A 156 3.77 -2.68 -18.56
N ASN A 157 3.27 -3.86 -18.17
CA ASN A 157 2.46 -4.68 -19.05
C ASN A 157 1.01 -4.17 -19.08
N LYS A 158 0.48 -4.01 -20.30
CA LYS A 158 -0.93 -3.64 -20.52
C LYS A 158 -1.89 -4.70 -20.00
N ASP A 159 -1.51 -5.98 -20.12
CA ASP A 159 -2.10 -7.07 -19.37
C ASP A 159 -1.60 -7.00 -17.93
N PHE A 160 -2.46 -6.43 -17.07
CA PHE A 160 -2.12 -6.13 -15.69
C PHE A 160 -1.91 -7.38 -14.83
N THR A 161 -2.39 -8.54 -15.28
CA THR A 161 -2.23 -9.80 -14.54
C THR A 161 -0.78 -10.27 -14.49
N ARG A 162 0.05 -9.77 -15.42
CA ARG A 162 1.49 -10.02 -15.52
C ARG A 162 2.35 -8.99 -14.77
N ASN A 163 1.72 -7.99 -14.16
CA ASN A 163 2.43 -6.98 -13.37
C ASN A 163 2.62 -7.44 -11.92
N ASP A 164 3.64 -6.91 -11.26
CA ASP A 164 3.99 -7.28 -9.90
C ASP A 164 2.97 -6.73 -8.90
N GLN A 165 2.78 -7.45 -7.79
CA GLN A 165 1.93 -7.02 -6.69
C GLN A 165 2.61 -5.88 -5.90
N CYS A 166 1.85 -4.84 -5.57
CA CYS A 166 2.27 -3.77 -4.67
C CYS A 166 1.77 -4.07 -3.26
N GLY A 167 2.70 -4.35 -2.34
CA GLY A 167 2.38 -4.67 -0.94
C GLY A 167 1.60 -5.98 -0.81
N GLU A 168 0.97 -6.20 0.34
CA GLU A 168 0.17 -7.40 0.60
C GLU A 168 -1.29 -7.26 0.10
N THR A 169 -1.96 -8.40 -0.09
CA THR A 169 -3.41 -8.40 -0.34
C THR A 169 -4.14 -7.83 0.87
N TYR A 170 -5.04 -6.86 0.66
CA TYR A 170 -5.80 -6.26 1.73
C TYR A 170 -6.95 -7.19 2.15
N THR A 171 -6.83 -7.84 3.31
CA THR A 171 -7.76 -8.86 3.79
C THR A 171 -8.78 -8.37 4.82
N ALA A 172 -8.59 -7.18 5.39
CA ALA A 172 -9.51 -6.61 6.37
C ALA A 172 -10.83 -6.14 5.73
N LYS A 173 -11.88 -5.98 6.54
CA LYS A 173 -13.17 -5.42 6.10
C LYS A 173 -13.17 -3.91 6.38
N PRO A 174 -13.06 -3.04 5.36
CA PRO A 174 -13.05 -1.60 5.59
C PRO A 174 -14.45 -1.09 5.94
N SER A 175 -14.51 -0.04 6.76
CA SER A 175 -15.74 0.71 7.04
C SER A 175 -16.25 1.42 5.79
N ASN A 176 -17.53 1.80 5.81
CA ASN A 176 -18.10 2.65 4.78
C ASN A 176 -17.32 3.97 4.71
N GLY A 177 -16.90 4.39 3.51
CA GLY A 177 -16.22 5.65 3.25
C GLY A 177 -14.75 5.68 3.69
N ALA A 178 -14.22 4.56 4.18
CA ALA A 178 -12.83 4.48 4.59
C ALA A 178 -11.90 4.67 3.39
N THR A 179 -10.77 5.35 3.63
CA THR A 179 -9.65 5.39 2.69
C THR A 179 -8.65 4.31 3.08
N VAL A 180 -8.37 3.38 2.18
CA VAL A 180 -7.38 2.31 2.38
C VAL A 180 -6.10 2.69 1.63
N VAL A 181 -4.99 2.78 2.35
CA VAL A 181 -3.68 3.08 1.76
C VAL A 181 -2.87 1.79 1.66
N VAL A 182 -2.45 1.45 0.45
CA VAL A 182 -1.58 0.31 0.14
C VAL A 182 -0.18 0.83 -0.17
N TYR A 183 0.76 0.56 0.73
CA TYR A 183 2.18 0.87 0.53
C TYR A 183 2.87 -0.28 -0.20
N CYS A 184 3.61 0.02 -1.26
CA CYS A 184 4.42 -0.99 -1.94
C CYS A 184 5.65 -1.32 -1.09
N ASP A 185 6.16 -2.57 -1.18
CA ASP A 185 7.32 -2.98 -0.38
C ASP A 185 8.60 -2.26 -0.75
N LYS A 186 8.68 -1.86 -2.01
CA LYS A 186 9.71 -1.03 -2.62
C LYS A 186 9.05 -0.09 -3.63
N PRO A 187 9.68 1.05 -3.98
CA PRO A 187 9.24 1.85 -5.12
C PRO A 187 9.16 0.98 -6.38
N MET A 188 8.05 1.07 -7.11
CA MET A 188 7.76 0.23 -8.28
C MET A 188 7.65 1.07 -9.54
N ALA A 189 8.43 0.74 -10.57
CA ALA A 189 8.26 1.34 -11.89
C ALA A 189 6.99 0.77 -12.55
N GLY A 190 6.08 1.64 -12.98
CA GLY A 190 4.86 1.21 -13.64
C GLY A 190 4.15 2.31 -14.41
N ARG A 191 3.49 1.88 -15.49
CA ARG A 191 2.54 2.69 -16.27
C ARG A 191 1.10 2.27 -16.00
N TYR A 192 0.88 1.00 -15.66
CA TYR A 192 -0.44 0.46 -15.36
C TYR A 192 -0.55 0.12 -13.89
N VAL A 193 -1.59 0.66 -13.24
CA VAL A 193 -1.97 0.31 -11.87
C VAL A 193 -3.34 -0.34 -11.90
N SER A 194 -3.49 -1.48 -11.23
CA SER A 194 -4.75 -2.21 -11.18
C SER A 194 -5.15 -2.58 -9.77
N ILE A 195 -6.46 -2.62 -9.53
CA ILE A 195 -7.10 -3.08 -8.30
C ILE A 195 -8.03 -4.21 -8.67
N GLN A 196 -7.87 -5.38 -8.05
CA GLN A 196 -8.66 -6.57 -8.36
C GLN A 196 -9.11 -7.28 -7.08
N LEU A 197 -10.38 -7.69 -7.01
CA LEU A 197 -10.82 -8.62 -5.97
C LEU A 197 -10.29 -10.03 -6.28
N ILE A 198 -9.71 -10.73 -5.31
CA ILE A 198 -9.06 -12.03 -5.55
C ILE A 198 -9.86 -13.18 -4.97
N GLY A 199 -9.94 -14.29 -5.71
CA GLY A 199 -10.49 -15.56 -5.21
C GLY A 199 -12.00 -15.60 -4.99
N ARG A 200 -12.77 -14.60 -5.46
CA ARG A 200 -14.22 -14.53 -5.24
C ARG A 200 -14.97 -13.76 -6.32
N SER A 201 -16.28 -13.97 -6.35
CA SER A 201 -17.20 -13.10 -7.08
C SER A 201 -17.63 -11.89 -6.24
N GLY A 202 -17.95 -10.80 -6.92
CA GLY A 202 -18.50 -9.61 -6.28
C GLY A 202 -18.55 -8.39 -7.21
N ASN A 203 -18.86 -7.25 -6.61
CA ASN A 203 -18.81 -5.95 -7.26
C ASN A 203 -17.59 -5.19 -6.72
N LEU A 204 -16.71 -4.72 -7.62
CA LEU A 204 -15.66 -3.78 -7.27
C LEU A 204 -16.23 -2.36 -7.34
N GLN A 205 -15.98 -1.59 -6.29
CA GLN A 205 -16.51 -0.25 -6.08
C GLN A 205 -15.37 0.63 -5.57
N LEU A 206 -15.05 1.66 -6.34
CA LEU A 206 -13.95 2.58 -6.04
C LEU A 206 -14.47 3.99 -6.26
N CYS A 207 -14.39 4.83 -5.24
CA CYS A 207 -14.86 6.22 -5.33
C CYS A 207 -13.74 7.16 -5.73
N GLU A 208 -12.50 6.90 -5.31
CA GLU A 208 -11.31 7.60 -5.80
C GLU A 208 -10.09 6.70 -5.62
N VAL A 209 -9.16 6.77 -6.56
CA VAL A 209 -7.89 6.04 -6.54
C VAL A 209 -6.76 7.03 -6.81
N ASP A 210 -6.01 7.34 -5.77
CA ASP A 210 -4.82 8.16 -5.87
C ASP A 210 -3.58 7.27 -6.04
N VAL A 211 -2.78 7.52 -7.08
CA VAL A 211 -1.51 6.83 -7.30
C VAL A 211 -0.38 7.79 -6.98
N PHE A 212 0.33 7.57 -5.88
CA PHE A 212 1.40 8.46 -5.44
C PHE A 212 2.74 7.97 -5.97
N ALA A 213 3.34 8.79 -6.81
CA ALA A 213 4.68 8.60 -7.32
C ALA A 213 5.59 9.75 -6.89
N GLU A 214 6.87 9.45 -6.72
CA GLU A 214 7.87 10.46 -6.43
C GLU A 214 8.02 11.41 -7.63
N THR A 215 7.84 12.70 -7.37
CA THR A 215 8.19 13.76 -8.31
C THR A 215 9.38 14.49 -7.73
N GLY A 216 10.54 14.28 -8.37
CA GLY A 216 11.73 15.07 -8.08
C GLY A 216 11.45 16.54 -8.40
N LYS A 217 11.89 17.44 -7.52
CA LYS A 217 12.17 18.82 -7.91
C LYS A 217 13.40 18.85 -8.81
#